data_AF-A0A7S2AVA4-F1
#
_entry.id   AF-A0A7S2AVA4-F1
#
_cell.length_a   1.000
_cell.length_b   1.000
_cell.length_c   1.000
_cell.angle_alpha   90.00
_cell.angle_beta   90.00
_cell.angle_gamma   90.00
#
_symmetry.space_group_name_H-M   'P 1'
#
loop_
_entity.id
_entity.type
_entity.pdbx_description
1 polymer ?
#
loop_
_entity_poly.entity_id
_entity_poly.type
_entity_poly.pdbx_seq_one_letter_code
_entity_poly.pdbx_strand_id
1 'polypeptide(L)'
;VRRAGGALTSFRDAEKLGTRRSLLLVGVDDLKPAPGVAAALTRDGALGLQTALREGFSDEDFQRKLLELESTHRRGARQFIAERQKLFLSVQSVVLPKFGFEGSAKGVMQMMGAFGAFGDDEEFQRNGLLLNHILRLDVPDEQPQAVGTQESTPTEAEAPKPEEPAAPDIQVTVKNAVREEEQVRVSMPA
;
A
#
# COMPACT_ATOMS: atom_id res chain seq x y z
N VAL A 1 35.57 11.38 -41.63
CA VAL A 1 34.65 11.53 -40.48
C VAL A 1 33.30 12.01 -41.00
N ARG A 2 32.33 11.09 -41.18
CA ARG A 2 30.99 11.45 -41.70
C ARG A 2 30.13 11.93 -40.53
N ARG A 3 29.87 13.24 -40.47
CA ARG A 3 28.83 13.81 -39.59
C ARG A 3 27.48 13.57 -40.28
N ALA A 4 26.72 12.60 -39.78
CA ALA A 4 25.32 12.42 -40.16
C ALA A 4 24.52 13.57 -39.52
N GLY A 5 24.05 14.50 -40.34
CA GLY A 5 23.18 15.59 -39.91
C GLY A 5 21.83 15.04 -39.48
N GLY A 6 21.63 14.89 -38.17
CA GLY A 6 20.30 14.72 -37.60
C GLY A 6 19.55 16.03 -37.74
N ALA A 7 18.69 16.14 -38.74
CA ALA A 7 17.79 17.27 -38.91
C ALA A 7 16.77 17.25 -37.76
N LEU A 8 16.93 18.14 -36.79
CA LEU A 8 15.90 18.41 -35.79
C LEU A 8 14.77 19.15 -36.48
N THR A 9 13.62 18.49 -36.65
CA THR A 9 12.40 19.12 -37.19
C THR A 9 11.50 19.52 -36.02
N SER A 10 11.21 20.82 -35.90
CA SER A 10 10.22 21.34 -34.96
C SER A 10 8.81 21.03 -35.45
N PHE A 11 7.96 20.45 -34.61
CA PHE A 11 6.55 20.21 -34.91
C PHE A 11 5.67 21.34 -34.36
N ARG A 12 4.54 21.60 -35.01
CA ARG A 12 3.54 22.53 -34.50
C ARG A 12 2.70 21.85 -33.42
N ASP A 13 2.21 22.67 -32.49
CA ASP A 13 1.28 22.21 -31.46
C ASP A 13 0.04 21.59 -32.15
N ALA A 14 -0.35 20.39 -31.71
CA ALA A 14 -1.43 19.54 -32.25
C ALA A 14 -1.16 18.70 -33.54
N GLU A 15 0.08 18.57 -34.02
CA GLU A 15 0.38 17.68 -35.16
C GLU A 15 0.33 16.19 -34.77
N LYS A 16 -0.38 15.37 -35.55
CA LYS A 16 -0.49 13.92 -35.30
C LYS A 16 0.83 13.21 -35.60
N LEU A 17 1.45 12.62 -34.58
CA LEU A 17 2.78 12.00 -34.61
C LEU A 17 2.92 10.70 -35.44
N GLY A 18 1.82 10.22 -36.05
CA GLY A 18 1.82 9.00 -36.86
C GLY A 18 2.36 7.78 -36.11
N THR A 19 3.17 6.95 -36.78
CA THR A 19 3.69 5.67 -36.29
C THR A 19 5.03 5.78 -35.53
N ARG A 20 5.51 7.00 -35.22
CA ARG A 20 6.85 7.19 -34.66
C ARG A 20 6.86 6.85 -33.16
N ARG A 21 7.77 5.95 -32.78
CA ARG A 21 7.84 5.37 -31.42
C ARG A 21 8.80 6.09 -30.46
N SER A 22 9.61 7.03 -30.95
CA SER A 22 10.59 7.74 -30.11
C SER A 22 10.54 9.23 -30.37
N LEU A 23 10.31 10.00 -29.31
CA LEU A 23 10.39 11.45 -29.27
C LEU A 23 11.45 11.82 -28.23
N LEU A 24 12.42 12.62 -28.66
CA LEU A 24 13.39 13.25 -27.78
C LEU A 24 12.91 14.69 -27.56
N LEU A 25 12.33 14.97 -26.40
CA LEU A 25 12.02 16.34 -25.99
C LEU A 25 13.25 16.91 -25.30
N VAL A 26 13.82 17.98 -25.87
CA VAL A 26 14.99 18.68 -25.34
C VAL A 26 14.55 20.04 -24.83
N GLY A 27 14.80 20.34 -23.55
CA GLY A 27 14.50 21.64 -22.94
C GLY A 27 13.08 21.80 -22.37
N VAL A 28 12.44 20.70 -21.95
CA VAL A 28 11.18 20.75 -21.22
C VAL A 28 11.38 20.13 -19.84
N ASP A 29 11.87 20.93 -18.90
CA ASP A 29 12.09 20.50 -17.52
C ASP A 29 10.77 20.34 -16.73
N ASP A 30 9.66 20.91 -17.25
CA ASP A 30 8.35 20.95 -16.58
C ASP A 30 7.23 20.24 -17.37
N LEU A 31 7.44 18.98 -17.76
CA LEU A 31 6.33 18.15 -18.25
C LEU A 31 5.42 17.74 -17.09
N LYS A 32 4.36 18.52 -16.86
CA LYS A 32 3.29 18.12 -15.93
C LYS A 32 2.53 16.93 -16.54
N PRO A 33 2.43 15.79 -15.85
CA PRO A 33 1.69 14.64 -16.38
C PRO A 33 0.23 15.02 -16.61
N ALA A 34 -0.34 14.52 -17.71
CA ALA A 34 -1.74 14.75 -18.04
C ALA A 34 -2.64 14.24 -16.89
N PRO A 35 -3.67 15.02 -16.47
CA PRO A 35 -4.58 14.59 -15.42
C PRO A 35 -5.31 13.31 -15.86
N GLY A 36 -5.10 12.21 -15.12
CA GLY A 36 -5.79 10.93 -15.35
C GLY A 36 -4.91 9.76 -15.76
N VAL A 37 -3.64 9.99 -16.11
CA VAL A 37 -2.65 8.91 -16.14
C VAL A 37 -1.93 8.98 -14.80
N ALA A 38 -2.24 8.06 -13.88
CA ALA A 38 -1.49 7.92 -12.64
C ALA A 38 -0.04 7.63 -13.02
N ALA A 39 0.77 8.68 -13.15
CA ALA A 39 2.18 8.57 -13.40
C ALA A 39 2.71 7.63 -12.33
N ALA A 40 3.38 6.56 -12.76
CA ALA A 40 3.99 5.63 -11.83
C ALA A 40 4.81 6.47 -10.85
N LEU A 41 4.44 6.40 -9.57
CA LEU A 41 5.07 7.19 -8.53
C LEU A 41 6.57 6.95 -8.62
N THR A 42 7.37 8.00 -8.77
CA THR A 42 8.83 7.87 -8.80
C THR A 42 9.35 7.72 -7.36
N ARG A 43 10.58 7.23 -7.19
CA ARG A 43 11.23 7.14 -5.87
C ARG A 43 11.19 8.49 -5.14
N ASP A 44 11.63 9.54 -5.80
CA ASP A 44 11.66 10.89 -5.21
C ASP A 44 10.25 11.41 -4.93
N GLY A 45 9.27 11.07 -5.78
CA GLY A 45 7.86 11.35 -5.54
C GLY A 45 7.31 10.64 -4.30
N ALA A 46 7.71 9.38 -4.07
CA ALA A 46 7.30 8.60 -2.91
C ALA A 46 7.88 9.16 -1.61
N LEU A 47 9.18 9.49 -1.61
CA LEU A 47 9.85 10.12 -0.46
C LEU A 47 9.30 11.52 -0.16
N GLY A 48 9.05 12.31 -1.21
CA GLY A 48 8.40 13.62 -1.10
C GLY A 48 7.00 13.51 -0.51
N LEU A 49 6.22 12.50 -0.93
CA LEU A 49 4.89 12.25 -0.42
C LEU A 49 4.90 11.84 1.06
N GLN A 50 5.79 10.92 1.46
CA GLN A 50 5.96 10.56 2.88
C GLN A 50 6.36 11.77 3.73
N THR A 51 7.26 12.62 3.23
CA THR A 51 7.70 13.82 3.94
C THR A 51 6.57 14.82 4.13
N ALA A 52 5.77 15.06 3.09
CA ALA A 52 4.62 15.97 3.15
C ALA A 52 3.52 15.43 4.09
N LEU A 53 3.27 14.12 4.09
CA LEU A 53 2.36 13.49 5.05
C LEU A 53 2.90 13.62 6.48
N ARG A 54 4.19 13.39 6.68
CA ARG A 54 4.84 13.51 7.99
C ARG A 54 4.69 14.91 8.55
N GLU A 55 4.95 15.93 7.74
CA GLU A 55 4.78 17.33 8.12
C GLU A 55 3.33 17.63 8.52
N GLY A 56 2.37 17.23 7.68
CA GLY A 56 0.95 17.44 7.98
C GLY A 56 0.44 16.69 9.22
N PHE A 57 0.98 15.52 9.52
CA PHE A 57 0.66 14.78 10.74
C PHE A 57 1.44 15.23 11.97
N SER A 58 2.57 15.93 11.79
CA SER A 58 3.33 16.51 12.89
C SER A 58 2.75 17.85 13.36
N ASP A 59 1.76 18.37 12.64
CA ASP A 59 1.05 19.59 13.00
C ASP A 59 0.44 19.53 14.41
N GLU A 60 0.59 20.62 15.17
CA GLU A 60 0.18 20.67 16.58
C GLU A 60 -1.34 20.52 16.75
N ASP A 61 -2.14 21.07 15.83
CA ASP A 61 -3.59 20.96 15.87
C ASP A 61 -4.04 19.53 15.56
N PHE A 62 -3.36 18.87 14.61
CA PHE A 62 -3.60 17.47 14.31
C PHE A 62 -3.27 16.58 15.53
N GLN A 63 -2.09 16.74 16.11
CA GLN A 63 -1.65 15.93 17.26
C GLN A 63 -2.54 16.14 18.49
N ARG A 64 -3.00 17.37 18.73
CA ARG A 64 -3.96 17.67 19.80
C ARG A 64 -5.29 16.94 19.59
N LYS A 65 -5.83 16.94 18.37
CA LYS A 65 -7.08 16.20 18.04
C LYS A 65 -6.90 14.69 18.16
N LEU A 66 -5.74 14.16 17.76
CA LEU A 66 -5.45 12.73 17.89
C LEU A 66 -5.40 12.31 19.36
N LEU A 67 -4.76 13.12 20.22
CA LEU A 67 -4.73 12.94 21.67
C LEU A 67 -6.14 12.99 22.30
N GLU A 68 -6.93 13.99 21.92
CA GLU A 68 -8.31 14.13 22.40
C GLU A 68 -9.14 12.90 22.02
N LEU A 69 -8.99 12.41 20.78
CA LEU A 69 -9.68 11.22 20.30
C LEU A 69 -9.31 9.96 21.07
N GLU A 70 -8.01 9.78 21.36
CA GLU A 70 -7.51 8.66 22.19
C GLU A 70 -8.00 8.74 23.64
N SER A 71 -8.19 9.94 24.19
CA SER A 71 -8.73 10.12 25.54
C SER A 71 -10.24 9.90 25.64
N THR A 72 -10.97 10.20 24.55
CA THR A 72 -12.44 10.15 24.51
C THR A 72 -12.95 8.74 24.23
N HIS A 73 -12.26 7.99 23.38
CA HIS A 73 -12.70 6.67 22.95
C HIS A 73 -11.68 5.60 23.32
N ARG A 74 -12.17 4.44 23.77
CA ARG A 74 -11.32 3.25 23.91
C ARG A 74 -10.68 2.92 22.56
N ARG A 75 -9.36 2.71 22.57
CA ARG A 75 -8.62 2.27 21.39
C ARG A 75 -9.23 0.98 20.82
N GLY A 76 -9.41 0.95 19.50
CA GLY A 76 -10.10 -0.14 18.79
C GLY A 76 -11.63 -0.07 18.79
N ALA A 77 -12.27 0.86 19.53
CA ALA A 77 -13.71 1.08 19.39
C ALA A 77 -14.06 1.52 17.96
N ARG A 78 -15.22 1.10 17.44
CA ARG A 78 -15.67 1.46 16.08
C ARG A 78 -15.70 2.97 15.85
N GLN A 79 -16.14 3.73 16.86
CA GLN A 79 -16.16 5.20 16.82
C GLN A 79 -14.75 5.79 16.73
N PHE A 80 -13.80 5.26 17.52
CA PHE A 80 -12.39 5.65 17.46
C PHE A 80 -11.81 5.43 16.07
N ILE A 81 -12.04 4.25 15.47
CA ILE A 81 -11.52 3.92 14.14
C ILE A 81 -12.09 4.88 13.09
N ALA A 82 -13.41 5.13 13.11
CA ALA A 82 -14.07 6.00 12.14
C ALA A 82 -13.59 7.46 12.24
N GLU A 83 -13.54 8.03 13.44
CA GLU A 83 -13.08 9.40 13.65
C GLU A 83 -11.58 9.55 13.37
N ARG A 84 -10.76 8.54 13.69
CA ARG A 84 -9.33 8.54 13.36
C ARG A 84 -9.10 8.54 11.86
N GLN A 85 -9.85 7.70 11.12
CA GLN A 85 -9.79 7.69 9.65
C GLN A 85 -10.19 9.04 9.06
N LYS A 86 -11.24 9.68 9.59
CA LYS A 86 -11.67 11.02 9.17
C LYS A 86 -10.61 12.09 9.45
N LEU A 87 -9.98 12.03 10.63
CA LEU A 87 -8.89 12.92 11.00
C LEU A 87 -7.69 12.74 10.07
N PHE A 88 -7.31 11.49 9.75
CA PHE A 88 -6.21 11.21 8.83
C PHE A 88 -6.52 11.71 7.42
N LEU A 89 -7.75 11.51 6.96
CA LEU A 89 -8.19 11.96 5.64
C LEU A 89 -8.18 13.50 5.52
N SER A 90 -8.34 14.23 6.63
CA SER A 90 -8.25 15.70 6.60
C SER A 90 -6.89 16.20 6.11
N VAL A 91 -5.81 15.52 6.49
CA VAL A 91 -4.44 15.83 6.03
C VAL A 91 -4.21 15.23 4.64
N GLN A 92 -4.56 13.95 4.45
CA GLN A 92 -4.34 13.25 3.18
C GLN A 92 -5.06 13.92 2.01
N SER A 93 -6.26 14.48 2.23
CA SER A 93 -7.02 15.17 1.17
C SER A 93 -6.34 16.41 0.61
N VAL A 94 -5.47 17.06 1.39
CA VAL A 94 -4.69 18.22 0.98
C VAL A 94 -3.36 17.82 0.34
N VAL A 95 -2.76 16.72 0.82
CA VAL A 95 -1.44 16.28 0.36
C VAL A 95 -1.53 15.43 -0.92
N LEU A 96 -2.44 14.46 -0.98
CA LEU A 96 -2.55 13.49 -2.07
C LEU A 96 -2.70 14.14 -3.47
N PRO A 97 -3.51 15.19 -3.67
CA PRO A 97 -3.65 15.83 -4.98
C PRO A 97 -2.35 16.42 -5.53
N LYS A 98 -1.41 16.81 -4.66
CA LYS A 98 -0.10 17.36 -5.07
C LYS A 98 0.77 16.31 -5.76
N PHE A 99 0.53 15.04 -5.46
CA PHE A 99 1.27 13.89 -5.99
C PHE A 99 0.46 13.09 -7.02
N GLY A 100 -0.67 13.64 -7.49
CA GLY A 100 -1.50 13.01 -8.52
C GLY A 100 -2.47 11.96 -8.00
N PHE A 101 -2.68 11.87 -6.68
CA PHE A 101 -3.68 11.00 -6.07
C PHE A 101 -4.95 11.77 -5.72
N GLU A 102 -6.08 11.08 -5.72
CA GLU A 102 -7.34 11.68 -5.28
C GLU A 102 -7.32 11.96 -3.76
N GLY A 103 -7.85 13.10 -3.32
CA GLY A 103 -7.94 13.46 -1.89
C GLY A 103 -9.03 12.69 -1.13
N SER A 104 -9.25 11.43 -1.44
CA SER A 104 -10.32 10.58 -0.92
C SER A 104 -9.78 9.24 -0.43
N ALA A 105 -10.60 8.45 0.27
CA ALA A 105 -10.21 7.11 0.71
C ALA A 105 -9.75 6.21 -0.47
N LYS A 106 -10.32 6.41 -1.66
CA LYS A 106 -9.89 5.72 -2.88
C LYS A 106 -8.46 6.11 -3.28
N GLY A 107 -8.13 7.38 -3.23
CA GLY A 107 -6.76 7.85 -3.53
C GLY A 107 -5.74 7.38 -2.49
N VAL A 108 -6.13 7.25 -1.22
CA VAL A 108 -5.30 6.62 -0.18
C VAL A 108 -4.97 5.17 -0.54
N MET A 109 -5.96 4.39 -0.98
CA MET A 109 -5.73 3.00 -1.41
C MET A 109 -4.81 2.92 -2.64
N GLN A 110 -4.97 3.84 -3.59
CA GLN A 110 -4.07 3.94 -4.75
C GLN A 110 -2.64 4.29 -4.35
N MET A 111 -2.46 5.23 -3.41
CA MET A 111 -1.16 5.59 -2.86
C MET A 111 -0.50 4.38 -2.18
N MET A 112 -1.23 3.66 -1.33
CA MET A 112 -0.72 2.46 -0.65
C MET A 112 -0.29 1.38 -1.65
N GLY A 113 -1.05 1.20 -2.75
CA GLY A 113 -0.66 0.31 -3.84
C GLY A 113 0.63 0.76 -4.54
N ALA A 114 0.79 2.06 -4.80
CA ALA A 114 2.01 2.61 -5.40
C ALA A 114 3.23 2.48 -4.48
N PHE A 115 3.05 2.59 -3.16
CA PHE A 115 4.10 2.40 -2.16
C PHE A 115 4.66 0.97 -2.12
N GLY A 116 3.90 -0.03 -2.57
CA GLY A 116 4.38 -1.41 -2.65
C GLY A 116 5.65 -1.58 -3.50
N ALA A 117 5.87 -0.71 -4.50
CA ALA A 117 7.06 -0.75 -5.35
C ALA A 117 8.36 -0.29 -4.63
N PHE A 118 8.25 0.32 -3.45
CA PHE A 118 9.38 0.87 -2.68
C PHE A 118 9.66 0.07 -1.41
N GLY A 119 9.14 -1.15 -1.31
CA GLY A 119 9.29 -2.01 -0.13
C GLY A 119 10.73 -2.28 0.25
N ASP A 120 11.67 -2.31 -0.70
CA ASP A 120 13.09 -2.60 -0.47
C ASP A 120 13.96 -1.34 -0.25
N ASP A 121 13.38 -0.14 -0.32
CA ASP A 121 14.13 1.11 -0.15
C ASP A 121 14.28 1.46 1.33
N GLU A 122 15.51 1.45 1.85
CA GLU A 122 15.82 1.69 3.26
C GLU A 122 15.34 3.06 3.77
N GLU A 123 15.46 4.09 2.94
CA GLU A 123 15.04 5.46 3.28
C GLU A 123 13.52 5.55 3.37
N PHE A 124 12.83 4.94 2.41
CA PHE A 124 11.38 4.83 2.39
C PHE A 124 10.85 4.07 3.61
N GLN A 125 11.48 2.95 3.98
CA GLN A 125 11.14 2.19 5.18
C GLN A 125 11.35 3.02 6.45
N ARG A 126 12.50 3.70 6.59
CA ARG A 126 12.80 4.55 7.75
C ARG A 126 11.76 5.66 7.91
N ASN A 127 11.37 6.31 6.82
CA ASN A 127 10.33 7.33 6.84
C ASN A 127 8.96 6.73 7.21
N GLY A 128 8.65 5.53 6.73
CA GLY A 128 7.44 4.80 7.12
C GLY A 128 7.37 4.53 8.62
N LEU A 129 8.49 4.13 9.25
CA LEU A 129 8.57 3.93 10.70
C LEU A 129 8.33 5.23 11.48
N LEU A 130 8.94 6.33 11.05
CA LEU A 130 8.72 7.65 11.67
C LEU A 130 7.27 8.09 11.54
N LEU A 131 6.65 7.86 10.38
CA LEU A 131 5.25 8.17 10.14
C LEU A 131 4.34 7.35 11.08
N ASN A 132 4.60 6.05 11.21
CA ASN A 132 3.85 5.17 12.11
C ASN A 132 3.96 5.63 13.57
N HIS A 133 5.13 6.10 14.00
CA HIS A 133 5.34 6.63 15.34
C HIS A 133 4.55 7.92 15.59
N ILE A 134 4.60 8.88 14.67
CA ILE A 134 3.83 10.14 14.75
C ILE A 134 2.32 9.88 14.75
N LEU A 135 1.90 8.84 14.02
CA LEU A 135 0.52 8.41 13.98
C LEU A 135 0.13 7.52 15.17
N ARG A 136 1.06 7.13 16.04
CA ARG A 136 0.84 6.21 17.18
C ARG A 136 0.25 4.87 16.75
N LEU A 137 0.78 4.31 15.66
CA LEU A 137 0.42 2.98 15.15
C LEU A 137 1.36 1.89 15.70
N ASP A 138 2.49 2.29 16.26
CA ASP A 138 3.56 1.45 16.80
C ASP A 138 3.33 1.01 18.26
N VAL A 139 2.50 1.73 19.01
CA VAL A 139 2.17 1.36 20.39
C VAL A 139 1.24 0.14 20.35
N PRO A 140 1.66 -1.05 20.83
CA PRO A 140 0.77 -2.20 20.91
C PRO A 140 -0.43 -1.83 21.79
N ASP A 141 -1.63 -2.24 21.38
CA ASP A 141 -2.79 -2.16 22.27
C ASP A 141 -2.43 -2.99 23.50
N GLU A 142 -2.21 -2.34 24.64
CA GLU A 142 -2.21 -2.99 25.94
C GLU A 142 -3.62 -3.54 26.18
N GLN A 143 -3.93 -4.65 25.52
CA GLN A 143 -5.00 -5.52 25.95
C GLN A 143 -4.55 -6.07 27.31
N PRO A 144 -5.36 -5.94 28.38
CA PRO A 144 -5.13 -6.74 29.56
C PRO A 144 -5.14 -8.20 29.11
N GLN A 145 -3.97 -8.83 29.08
CA GLN A 145 -3.86 -10.25 28.83
C GLN A 145 -4.55 -10.94 30.01
N ALA A 146 -5.82 -11.28 29.83
CA ALA A 146 -6.46 -12.29 30.65
C ALA A 146 -5.70 -13.58 30.37
N VAL A 147 -4.89 -13.98 31.35
CA VAL A 147 -4.32 -15.32 31.48
C VAL A 147 -5.48 -16.30 31.38
N GLY A 148 -5.66 -16.91 30.21
CA GLY A 148 -6.70 -17.86 29.91
C GLY A 148 -6.09 -19.05 29.21
N THR A 149 -5.72 -20.04 30.01
CA THR A 149 -5.31 -21.41 29.67
C THR A 149 -6.03 -21.92 28.41
N GLN A 150 -5.29 -22.15 27.33
CA GLN A 150 -5.77 -22.95 26.21
C GLN A 150 -5.73 -24.42 26.63
N GLU A 151 -6.86 -24.93 27.09
CA GLU A 151 -7.13 -26.35 27.18
C GLU A 151 -7.77 -26.79 25.86
N SER A 152 -7.00 -27.56 25.10
CA SER A 152 -7.40 -28.18 23.85
C SER A 152 -8.41 -29.29 24.11
N THR A 153 -9.61 -29.19 23.56
CA THR A 153 -10.45 -30.37 23.28
C THR A 153 -10.95 -30.33 21.85
N PRO A 154 -10.55 -31.29 20.99
CA PRO A 154 -11.27 -31.62 19.78
C PRO A 154 -12.43 -32.55 20.16
N THR A 155 -13.66 -32.24 19.73
CA THR A 155 -14.76 -33.22 19.74
C THR A 155 -15.42 -33.24 18.38
N GLU A 156 -15.17 -34.39 17.77
CA GLU A 156 -15.73 -35.05 16.61
C GLU A 156 -17.16 -35.55 16.91
N ALA A 157 -18.08 -35.34 15.96
CA ALA A 157 -19.31 -36.10 15.66
C ALA A 157 -20.13 -35.28 14.61
N GLU A 158 -20.01 -35.54 13.31
CA GLU A 158 -20.74 -36.56 12.52
C GLU A 158 -22.19 -36.13 12.11
N ALA A 159 -22.31 -35.59 10.88
CA ALA A 159 -23.24 -35.86 9.74
C ALA A 159 -24.79 -36.07 9.97
N PRO A 160 -25.69 -35.82 8.97
CA PRO A 160 -25.51 -36.09 7.54
C PRO A 160 -26.13 -35.14 6.46
N LYS A 161 -25.71 -35.44 5.22
CA LYS A 161 -26.05 -35.01 3.83
C LYS A 161 -27.56 -34.97 3.49
N PRO A 162 -28.04 -34.21 2.48
CA PRO A 162 -28.02 -34.63 1.04
C PRO A 162 -27.78 -33.45 0.05
N GLU A 163 -27.00 -33.51 -1.03
CA GLU A 163 -27.26 -33.99 -2.41
C GLU A 163 -26.76 -32.92 -3.41
N GLU A 164 -26.33 -33.39 -4.58
CA GLU A 164 -25.52 -32.77 -5.66
C GLU A 164 -26.30 -31.76 -6.56
N PRO A 165 -25.67 -30.94 -7.45
CA PRO A 165 -24.91 -31.43 -8.61
C PRO A 165 -23.62 -30.68 -9.02
N ALA A 166 -22.65 -31.48 -9.46
CA ALA A 166 -21.62 -31.28 -10.49
C ALA A 166 -21.30 -29.87 -11.05
N ALA A 167 -20.05 -29.44 -10.86
CA ALA A 167 -19.30 -28.58 -11.77
C ALA A 167 -17.78 -28.90 -11.68
N PRO A 168 -17.00 -28.74 -12.77
CA PRO A 168 -15.77 -29.49 -12.99
C PRO A 168 -14.59 -29.08 -12.11
N ASP A 169 -13.84 -30.11 -11.73
CA ASP A 169 -12.60 -30.12 -10.97
C ASP A 169 -11.49 -29.36 -11.72
N ILE A 170 -11.02 -28.23 -11.17
CA ILE A 170 -9.84 -27.51 -11.65
C ILE A 170 -8.68 -27.90 -10.76
N GLN A 171 -7.88 -28.88 -11.21
CA GLN A 171 -6.63 -29.26 -10.57
C GLN A 171 -5.56 -28.19 -10.85
N VAL A 172 -5.17 -27.45 -9.81
CA VAL A 172 -3.99 -26.56 -9.85
C VAL A 172 -2.78 -27.33 -9.30
N THR A 173 -1.95 -27.85 -10.19
CA THR A 173 -0.67 -28.48 -9.83
C THR A 173 0.39 -27.41 -9.59
N VAL A 174 0.70 -27.10 -8.33
CA VAL A 174 1.86 -26.28 -7.98
C VAL A 174 3.10 -27.17 -7.99
N LYS A 175 3.87 -27.13 -9.08
CA LYS A 175 5.21 -27.70 -9.13
C LYS A 175 6.16 -26.80 -8.35
N ASN A 176 6.38 -27.10 -7.07
CA ASN A 176 7.52 -26.56 -6.34
C ASN A 176 8.77 -27.35 -6.73
N ALA A 177 9.66 -26.67 -7.44
CA ALA A 177 10.97 -27.17 -7.84
C ALA A 177 12.02 -26.74 -6.81
N VAL A 178 12.01 -27.30 -5.59
CA VAL A 178 13.17 -27.28 -4.70
C VAL A 178 13.19 -28.54 -3.83
N ARG A 179 14.15 -29.41 -4.15
CA ARG A 179 14.91 -30.36 -3.33
C ARG A 179 14.28 -31.08 -2.11
N GLU A 180 14.43 -32.40 -2.23
CA GLU A 180 14.89 -33.37 -1.24
C GLU A 180 13.87 -33.98 -0.26
N GLU A 181 13.85 -35.31 -0.35
CA GLU A 181 13.04 -36.27 0.35
C GLU A 181 13.37 -36.29 1.84
N GLU A 182 12.37 -36.10 2.69
CA GLU A 182 12.44 -36.63 4.05
C GLU A 182 11.08 -37.19 4.48
N GLN A 183 10.90 -38.50 4.25
CA GLN A 183 9.81 -39.27 4.86
C GLN A 183 10.19 -39.58 6.30
N VAL A 184 9.59 -38.87 7.26
CA VAL A 184 9.66 -39.24 8.68
C VAL A 184 8.46 -40.12 9.01
N ARG A 185 8.70 -41.43 9.16
CA ARG A 185 7.75 -42.37 9.79
C ARG A 185 7.89 -42.27 11.31
N VAL A 186 6.79 -42.01 12.01
CA VAL A 186 6.70 -42.24 13.46
C VAL A 186 5.69 -43.36 13.71
N SER A 187 6.19 -44.48 14.22
CA SER A 187 5.41 -45.60 14.74
C SER A 187 5.33 -45.44 16.26
N MET A 188 4.15 -45.57 16.87
CA MET A 188 4.04 -45.76 18.32
C MET A 188 3.66 -47.21 18.67
N PRO A 189 4.28 -47.81 19.70
CA PRO A 189 3.92 -49.13 20.20
C PRO A 189 2.65 -49.10 21.06
N ALA A 190 2.00 -50.27 21.12
CA ALA A 190 0.72 -50.57 21.77
C ALA A 190 0.71 -50.39 23.29
#